data_AF-A0AAE3IEP0-F1
#
_entry.id   AF-A0AAE3IEP0-F1
#
_cell.length_a   1.000
_cell.length_b   1.000
_cell.length_c   1.000
_cell.angle_alpha   90.00
_cell.angle_beta   90.00
_cell.angle_gamma   90.00
#
_symmetry.space_group_name_H-M   'P 1'
#
loop_
_entity.id
_entity.type
_entity.pdbx_description
1 polymer ?
#
loop_
_entity_poly.entity_id
_entity_poly.type
_entity_poly.pdbx_seq_one_letter_code
_entity_poly.pdbx_strand_id
1 'polypeptide(L)'
;MLRNSRCVNKYPKKVLKCISKLDKELQYAVIDGLEKGGDYLVKAINNLDDDAAELFVKTASKQSDEFFVLMSKYDDIPSWACSDVIDFNSAENVNEILKQNGYTNPSYKPGTNVTTIELTEDTTFVRVYTENITSAKGQWVMNYEEIQGLSSKQIKDKFALPYEPTHICDVELPAGTEVRFGIANEVSEWGLGGGLQFDLMGQYFNSFGNFRPL
;
A
#
# COMPACT_ATOMS: atom_id res chain seq x y z
N MET A 1 -12.30 -19.33 12.82
CA MET A 1 -11.31 -19.20 13.91
C MET A 1 -10.48 -17.97 13.63
N LEU A 2 -10.49 -17.01 14.55
CA LEU A 2 -9.80 -15.73 14.44
C LEU A 2 -8.27 -15.94 14.34
N ARG A 3 -7.65 -15.46 13.26
CA ARG A 3 -6.21 -15.12 13.26
C ARG A 3 -6.11 -13.62 13.06
N ASN A 4 -6.08 -12.90 14.18
CA ASN A 4 -5.48 -11.57 14.25
C ASN A 4 -3.99 -11.73 13.99
N SER A 5 -3.58 -11.80 12.73
CA SER A 5 -2.18 -11.60 12.36
C SER A 5 -1.99 -10.09 12.16
N ARG A 6 -1.75 -9.36 13.25
CA ARG A 6 -1.18 -8.01 13.16
C ARG A 6 0.24 -8.19 12.59
N CYS A 7 0.45 -7.83 11.33
CA CYS A 7 1.76 -7.88 10.68
C CYS A 7 2.79 -7.15 11.55
N VAL A 8 3.81 -7.86 12.02
CA VAL A 8 4.81 -7.36 12.97
C VAL A 8 5.94 -6.66 12.22
N ASN A 9 5.69 -5.40 11.86
CA ASN A 9 6.60 -4.24 11.93
C ASN A 9 6.05 -3.14 11.02
N LYS A 10 5.10 -2.35 11.54
CA LYS A 10 4.54 -1.18 10.85
C LYS A 10 5.59 -0.08 10.58
N TYR A 11 6.79 -0.19 11.15
CA TYR A 11 7.81 0.87 11.13
C TYR A 11 9.13 0.42 10.52
N PRO A 12 9.75 1.26 9.69
CA PRO A 12 11.08 1.01 9.13
C PRO A 12 12.13 0.73 10.18
N LYS A 13 13.12 -0.09 9.83
CA LYS A 13 14.35 -0.26 10.64
C LYS A 13 15.00 1.08 11.01
N LYS A 14 14.90 2.12 10.17
CA LYS A 14 15.37 3.48 10.50
C LYS A 14 14.53 4.17 11.57
N VAL A 15 13.20 4.04 11.51
CA VAL A 15 12.27 4.58 12.52
C VAL A 15 12.46 3.83 13.85
N LEU A 16 12.55 2.51 13.81
CA LEU A 16 12.88 1.68 14.96
C LEU A 16 14.26 2.03 15.56
N LYS A 17 15.26 2.37 14.72
CA LYS A 17 16.58 2.85 15.17
C LYS A 17 16.55 4.26 15.77
N CYS A 18 15.59 5.09 15.39
CA CYS A 18 15.37 6.39 16.04
C CYS A 18 14.65 6.20 17.38
N ILE A 19 13.61 5.36 17.41
CA ILE A 19 12.87 4.99 18.62
C ILE A 19 13.82 4.32 19.63
N SER A 20 14.72 3.44 19.21
CA SER A 20 15.66 2.74 20.09
C SER A 20 16.64 3.66 20.84
N LYS A 21 16.72 4.95 20.49
CA LYS A 21 17.54 5.96 21.19
C LYS A 21 16.80 6.66 22.33
N LEU A 22 15.48 6.48 22.41
CA LEU A 22 14.66 6.94 23.53
C LEU A 22 14.86 6.00 24.73
N ASP A 23 14.51 6.42 25.94
CA ASP A 23 14.38 5.49 27.05
C ASP A 23 13.21 4.52 26.84
N LYS A 24 13.20 3.42 27.60
CA LYS A 24 12.26 2.33 27.38
C LYS A 24 10.80 2.74 27.52
N GLU A 25 10.46 3.67 28.43
CA GLU A 25 9.06 4.08 28.61
C GLU A 25 8.58 4.93 27.45
N LEU A 26 9.42 5.85 26.96
CA LEU A 26 9.16 6.60 25.73
C LEU A 26 9.09 5.74 24.48
N GLN A 27 9.92 4.69 24.39
CA GLN A 27 9.82 3.72 23.29
C GLN A 27 8.42 3.09 23.24
N TYR A 28 7.90 2.63 24.38
CA TYR A 28 6.57 2.03 24.46
C TYR A 28 5.48 3.03 24.12
N ALA A 29 5.51 4.25 24.66
CA ALA A 29 4.50 5.28 24.39
C ALA A 29 4.46 5.70 22.91
N VAL A 30 5.63 5.82 22.27
CA VAL A 30 5.75 6.19 20.86
C VAL A 30 5.28 5.06 19.95
N ILE A 31 5.70 3.82 20.22
CA ILE A 31 5.25 2.66 19.43
C ILE A 31 3.73 2.45 19.59
N ASP A 32 3.22 2.48 20.82
CA ASP A 32 1.79 2.28 21.11
C ASP A 32 0.91 3.39 20.51
N GLY A 33 1.38 4.64 20.56
CA GLY A 33 0.72 5.78 19.94
C GLY A 33 0.73 5.72 18.41
N LEU A 34 1.85 5.35 17.79
CA LEU A 34 1.91 5.17 16.34
C LEU A 34 1.03 3.99 15.86
N GLU A 35 0.85 2.96 16.68
CA GLU A 35 -0.01 1.81 16.36
C GLU A 35 -1.50 2.17 16.43
N LYS A 36 -1.88 3.01 17.41
CA LYS A 36 -3.27 3.36 17.72
C LYS A 36 -3.75 4.69 17.12
N GLY A 37 -2.85 5.44 16.48
CA GLY A 37 -3.13 6.70 15.78
C GLY A 37 -2.77 7.96 16.59
N GLY A 38 -2.71 9.11 15.89
CA GLY A 38 -2.21 10.38 16.43
C GLY A 38 -2.85 10.82 17.75
N ASP A 39 -4.16 10.64 17.92
CA ASP A 39 -4.87 10.99 19.16
C ASP A 39 -4.42 10.15 20.36
N TYR A 40 -4.05 8.90 20.13
CA TYR A 40 -3.50 8.02 21.16
C TYR A 40 -2.06 8.37 21.50
N LEU A 41 -1.26 8.76 20.50
CA LEU A 41 0.09 9.28 20.72
C LEU A 41 0.06 10.53 21.59
N VAL A 42 -0.87 11.48 21.32
CA VAL A 42 -1.05 12.69 22.13
C VAL A 42 -1.46 12.35 23.56
N LYS A 43 -2.37 11.40 23.76
CA LYS A 43 -2.75 10.93 25.11
C LYS A 43 -1.59 10.25 25.85
N ALA A 44 -0.80 9.45 25.15
CA ALA A 44 0.36 8.77 25.75
C ALA A 44 1.42 9.80 26.19
N ILE A 45 1.68 10.82 25.36
CA ILE A 45 2.60 11.92 25.69
C ILE A 45 2.10 12.74 26.88
N ASN A 46 0.80 13.04 26.95
CA ASN A 46 0.21 13.80 28.06
C ASN A 46 0.20 13.05 29.39
N ASN A 47 0.47 11.74 29.38
CA ASN A 47 0.61 10.92 30.59
C ASN A 47 2.07 10.71 31.00
N LEU A 48 3.04 11.23 30.23
CA LEU A 48 4.45 11.25 30.63
C LEU A 48 4.69 12.34 31.69
N ASP A 49 5.74 12.19 32.48
CA ASP A 49 6.23 13.30 33.30
C ASP A 49 6.74 14.46 32.43
N ASP A 50 6.81 15.66 33.02
CA ASP A 50 7.13 16.90 32.31
C ASP A 50 8.52 16.83 31.63
N ASP A 51 9.50 16.17 32.24
CA ASP A 51 10.86 16.04 31.71
C ASP A 51 10.89 15.09 30.49
N ALA A 52 10.17 13.97 30.56
CA ALA A 52 9.99 13.01 29.48
C ALA A 52 9.21 13.60 28.29
N ALA A 53 8.15 14.37 28.57
CA ALA A 53 7.39 15.09 27.55
C ALA A 53 8.23 16.19 26.89
N GLU A 54 9.00 16.97 27.65
CA GLU A 54 9.90 18.00 27.11
C GLU A 54 11.00 17.38 26.23
N LEU A 55 11.57 16.25 26.65
CA LEU A 55 12.58 15.52 25.88
C LEU A 55 12.00 14.99 24.56
N PHE A 56 10.76 14.49 24.57
CA PHE A 56 10.06 14.06 23.36
C PHE A 56 9.86 15.21 22.39
N VAL A 57 9.26 16.32 22.86
CA VAL A 57 9.01 17.51 22.04
C VAL A 57 10.33 18.04 21.46
N LYS A 58 11.37 18.18 22.29
CA LYS A 58 12.69 18.64 21.83
C LYS A 58 13.34 17.71 20.81
N THR A 59 13.05 16.42 20.87
CA THR A 59 13.58 15.41 19.93
C THR A 59 12.77 15.35 18.63
N ALA A 60 11.44 15.46 18.71
CA ALA A 60 10.53 15.53 17.57
C ALA A 60 10.66 16.85 16.81
N SER A 61 10.76 17.99 17.53
CA SER A 61 10.99 19.32 16.94
C SER A 61 12.36 19.48 16.28
N LYS A 62 13.29 18.55 16.50
CA LYS A 62 14.58 18.49 15.79
C LYS A 62 14.53 17.62 14.54
N GLN A 63 13.45 16.88 14.31
CA GLN A 63 13.28 16.14 13.07
C GLN A 63 12.97 17.12 11.94
N SER A 64 13.53 16.87 10.76
CA SER A 64 13.23 17.67 9.58
C SER A 64 11.80 17.44 9.10
N ASP A 65 11.25 18.38 8.35
CA ASP A 65 9.97 18.20 7.66
C ASP A 65 9.98 16.94 6.78
N GLU A 66 11.15 16.57 6.24
CA GLU A 66 11.37 15.33 5.49
C GLU A 66 11.05 14.06 6.30
N PHE A 67 11.27 14.06 7.62
CA PHE A 67 10.91 12.92 8.48
C PHE A 67 9.39 12.76 8.57
N PHE A 68 8.65 13.85 8.76
CA PHE A 68 7.18 13.80 8.83
C PHE A 68 6.56 13.46 7.46
N VAL A 69 7.13 14.01 6.38
CA VAL A 69 6.76 13.63 5.00
C VAL A 69 7.04 12.15 4.74
N LEU A 70 8.14 11.60 5.26
CA LEU A 70 8.42 10.17 5.15
C LEU A 70 7.39 9.36 5.93
N MET A 71 7.07 9.75 7.17
CA MET A 71 6.10 9.04 8.01
C MET A 71 4.70 9.03 7.41
N SER A 72 4.25 10.14 6.80
CA SER A 72 2.93 10.18 6.17
C SER A 72 2.80 9.17 5.01
N LYS A 73 3.90 8.85 4.32
CA LYS A 73 3.89 7.82 3.26
C LYS A 73 3.68 6.41 3.80
N TYR A 74 4.01 6.15 5.07
CA TYR A 74 3.74 4.85 5.70
C TYR A 74 2.28 4.69 6.09
N ASP A 75 1.55 5.79 6.33
CA ASP A 75 0.11 5.73 6.62
C ASP A 75 -0.70 5.26 5.40
N ASP A 76 -0.17 5.44 4.18
CA ASP A 76 -0.77 4.97 2.92
C ASP A 76 -0.61 3.45 2.70
N ILE A 77 0.18 2.75 3.53
CA ILE A 77 0.43 1.32 3.36
C ILE A 77 -0.77 0.52 3.88
N PRO A 78 -1.39 -0.33 3.05
CA PRO A 78 -2.55 -1.09 3.48
C PRO A 78 -2.17 -2.08 4.57
N SER A 79 -2.78 -1.93 5.75
CA SER A 79 -2.49 -2.77 6.93
C SER A 79 -2.71 -4.28 6.72
N TRP A 80 -3.49 -4.66 5.71
CA TRP A 80 -3.74 -6.07 5.36
C TRP A 80 -2.60 -6.69 4.56
N ALA A 81 -1.79 -5.88 3.87
CA ALA A 81 -0.64 -6.35 3.10
C ALA A 81 0.57 -6.44 4.04
N CYS A 82 0.70 -7.58 4.74
CA CYS A 82 1.87 -7.85 5.58
C CYS A 82 3.13 -7.71 4.74
N SER A 83 3.90 -6.65 5.00
CA SER A 83 5.00 -6.27 4.11
C SER A 83 6.07 -5.41 4.77
N ASP A 84 7.26 -5.47 4.20
CA ASP A 84 8.37 -4.55 4.43
C ASP A 84 8.46 -3.54 3.28
N VAL A 85 8.67 -2.26 3.59
CA VAL A 85 8.85 -1.23 2.55
C VAL A 85 10.28 -1.26 2.00
N ILE A 86 10.38 -1.33 0.68
CA ILE A 86 11.65 -1.27 -0.05
C ILE A 86 11.95 0.17 -0.49
N ASP A 87 10.99 0.82 -1.16
CA ASP A 87 11.19 2.14 -1.77
C ASP A 87 9.90 2.95 -1.84
N PHE A 88 10.04 4.29 -1.80
CA PHE A 88 8.98 5.23 -2.16
C PHE A 88 9.38 5.98 -3.41
N ASN A 89 8.51 5.96 -4.39
CA ASN A 89 8.70 6.62 -5.66
C ASN A 89 7.56 7.60 -5.95
N SER A 90 7.79 8.58 -6.84
CA SER A 90 6.70 9.42 -7.32
C SER A 90 5.93 8.68 -8.43
N ALA A 91 4.62 8.92 -8.52
CA ALA A 91 3.83 8.37 -9.60
C ALA A 91 4.35 8.78 -10.99
N GLU A 92 4.89 9.99 -11.14
CA GLU A 92 5.48 10.49 -12.38
C GLU A 92 6.64 9.60 -12.86
N ASN A 93 7.62 9.35 -11.99
CA ASN A 93 8.79 8.56 -12.37
C ASN A 93 8.41 7.11 -12.66
N VAL A 94 7.48 6.53 -11.90
CA VAL A 94 6.96 5.19 -12.18
C VAL A 94 6.20 5.15 -13.52
N ASN A 95 5.37 6.15 -13.80
CA ASN A 95 4.63 6.23 -15.06
C ASN A 95 5.58 6.39 -16.26
N GLU A 96 6.72 7.08 -16.11
CA GLU A 96 7.76 7.14 -17.14
C GLU A 96 8.37 5.76 -17.41
N ILE A 97 8.65 4.97 -16.36
CA ILE A 97 9.13 3.59 -16.50
C ILE A 97 8.07 2.72 -17.19
N LEU A 98 6.80 2.81 -16.79
CA LEU A 98 5.72 2.05 -17.41
C LEU A 98 5.53 2.45 -18.89
N LYS A 99 5.69 3.72 -19.22
CA LYS A 99 5.65 4.20 -20.61
C LYS A 99 6.73 3.55 -21.47
N GLN A 100 7.95 3.40 -20.94
CA GLN A 100 9.04 2.67 -21.61
C GLN A 100 8.70 1.19 -21.82
N ASN A 101 7.87 0.61 -20.94
CA ASN A 101 7.35 -0.76 -21.04
C ASN A 101 6.08 -0.89 -21.90
N GLY A 102 5.69 0.16 -22.64
CA GLY A 102 4.62 0.13 -23.63
C GLY A 102 3.25 0.60 -23.13
N TYR A 103 3.14 1.13 -21.91
CA TYR A 103 1.90 1.74 -21.44
C TYR A 103 1.69 3.13 -22.08
N THR A 104 0.51 3.36 -22.64
CA THR A 104 0.19 4.61 -23.36
C THR A 104 -0.38 5.69 -22.45
N ASN A 105 -1.14 5.30 -21.43
CA ASN A 105 -1.71 6.18 -20.42
C ASN A 105 -0.96 6.03 -19.08
N PRO A 106 -0.82 7.10 -18.28
CA PRO A 106 -0.26 6.98 -16.95
C PRO A 106 -1.15 6.06 -16.11
N SER A 107 -0.55 5.04 -15.50
CA SER A 107 -1.29 4.04 -14.72
C SER A 107 -1.53 4.52 -13.29
N TYR A 108 -0.57 5.22 -12.70
CA TYR A 108 -0.67 5.81 -11.36
C TYR A 108 -1.03 7.30 -11.40
N LYS A 109 -1.82 7.77 -10.45
CA LYS A 109 -2.29 9.16 -10.40
C LYS A 109 -1.11 10.13 -10.16
N PRO A 110 -0.84 11.10 -11.06
CA PRO A 110 0.18 12.12 -10.82
C PRO A 110 -0.08 12.90 -9.51
N GLY A 111 0.99 13.32 -8.84
CA GLY A 111 0.95 13.97 -7.54
C GLY A 111 0.77 13.02 -6.35
N THR A 112 0.76 11.69 -6.56
CA THR A 112 0.75 10.69 -5.48
C THR A 112 2.06 9.94 -5.39
N ASN A 113 2.24 9.18 -4.30
CA ASN A 113 3.35 8.23 -4.17
C ASN A 113 2.97 6.88 -4.76
N VAL A 114 4.01 6.13 -5.11
CA VAL A 114 3.96 4.72 -5.48
C VAL A 114 5.00 4.00 -4.63
N THR A 115 4.56 2.98 -3.91
CA THR A 115 5.39 2.30 -2.91
C THR A 115 5.72 0.90 -3.38
N THR A 116 7.01 0.54 -3.31
CA THR A 116 7.47 -0.84 -3.51
C THR A 116 7.58 -1.52 -2.16
N ILE A 117 6.96 -2.68 -2.02
CA ILE A 117 6.94 -3.48 -0.81
C ILE A 117 7.36 -4.92 -1.10
N GLU A 118 7.99 -5.58 -0.13
CA GLU A 118 8.19 -7.02 -0.10
C GLU A 118 7.13 -7.65 0.80
N LEU A 119 6.37 -8.61 0.31
CA LEU A 119 5.37 -9.33 1.11
C LEU A 119 6.08 -10.20 2.16
N THR A 120 5.70 -10.09 3.43
CA THR A 120 6.29 -10.88 4.52
C THR A 120 5.53 -12.17 4.80
N GLU A 121 4.33 -12.32 4.24
CA GLU A 121 3.50 -13.51 4.30
C GLU A 121 2.89 -13.80 2.92
N ASP A 122 2.51 -15.06 2.68
CA ASP A 122 1.74 -15.43 1.49
C ASP A 122 0.44 -14.62 1.46
N THR A 123 0.19 -13.94 0.34
CA THR A 123 -0.92 -12.98 0.22
C THR A 123 -1.74 -13.27 -1.02
N THR A 124 -3.07 -13.30 -0.84
CA THR A 124 -4.00 -13.47 -1.95
C THR A 124 -4.52 -12.12 -2.43
N PHE A 125 -4.32 -11.87 -3.72
CA PHE A 125 -4.92 -10.76 -4.46
C PHE A 125 -6.00 -11.30 -5.39
N VAL A 126 -6.72 -10.40 -6.05
CA VAL A 126 -7.60 -10.73 -7.16
C VAL A 126 -7.24 -9.95 -8.40
N ARG A 127 -7.58 -10.53 -9.54
CA ARG A 127 -7.47 -9.88 -10.84
C ARG A 127 -8.80 -10.00 -11.58
N VAL A 128 -9.27 -8.87 -12.08
CA VAL A 128 -10.43 -8.83 -12.98
C VAL A 128 -9.98 -8.80 -14.44
N TYR A 129 -10.75 -9.43 -15.32
CA TYR A 129 -10.48 -9.48 -16.76
C TYR A 129 -11.78 -9.59 -17.57
N THR A 130 -11.68 -9.30 -18.86
CA THR A 130 -12.78 -9.40 -19.83
C THR A 130 -12.51 -10.63 -20.68
N GLU A 131 -13.31 -11.68 -20.49
CA GLU A 131 -13.12 -12.94 -21.20
C GLU A 131 -13.12 -12.72 -22.72
N ASN A 132 -12.24 -13.43 -23.43
CA ASN A 132 -11.99 -13.31 -24.87
C ASN A 132 -11.43 -11.95 -25.35
N ILE A 133 -11.18 -10.99 -24.45
CA ILE A 133 -10.60 -9.68 -24.80
C ILE A 133 -9.26 -9.47 -24.07
N THR A 134 -9.22 -9.70 -22.75
CA THR A 134 -8.02 -9.54 -21.92
C THR A 134 -7.64 -10.84 -21.22
N SER A 135 -6.34 -11.01 -20.94
CA SER A 135 -5.82 -12.20 -20.26
C SER A 135 -6.05 -12.15 -18.75
N ALA A 136 -6.46 -13.29 -18.21
CA ALA A 136 -6.48 -13.53 -16.77
C ALA A 136 -5.06 -13.56 -16.15
N LYS A 137 -4.02 -13.90 -16.93
CA LYS A 137 -2.62 -13.79 -16.50
C LYS A 137 -2.05 -12.44 -16.93
N GLY A 138 -2.25 -11.42 -16.11
CA GLY A 138 -1.71 -10.08 -16.37
C GLY A 138 -1.06 -9.46 -15.13
N GLN A 139 -0.52 -8.27 -15.32
CA GLN A 139 0.42 -7.65 -14.37
C GLN A 139 -0.25 -6.84 -13.26
N TRP A 140 -1.55 -6.58 -13.34
CA TRP A 140 -2.28 -5.75 -12.38
C TRP A 140 -3.23 -6.59 -11.54
N VAL A 141 -3.17 -6.37 -10.23
CA VAL A 141 -3.97 -7.05 -9.20
C VAL A 141 -4.48 -6.03 -8.18
N MET A 142 -5.50 -6.41 -7.40
CA MET A 142 -6.09 -5.57 -6.34
C MET A 142 -6.49 -6.44 -5.14
N ASN A 143 -6.78 -5.80 -4.01
CA ASN A 143 -7.42 -6.50 -2.90
C ASN A 143 -8.88 -6.82 -3.25
N TYR A 144 -9.42 -7.94 -2.79
CA TYR A 144 -10.83 -8.27 -3.01
C TYR A 144 -11.80 -7.26 -2.38
N GLU A 145 -11.48 -6.75 -1.20
CA GLU A 145 -12.29 -5.74 -0.48
C GLU A 145 -12.42 -4.44 -1.29
N GLU A 146 -11.46 -4.12 -2.17
CA GLU A 146 -11.55 -2.94 -3.04
C GLU A 146 -12.65 -3.05 -4.10
N ILE A 147 -13.10 -4.26 -4.42
CA ILE A 147 -14.10 -4.52 -5.47
C ILE A 147 -15.35 -5.25 -4.96
N GLN A 148 -15.36 -5.70 -3.72
CA GLN A 148 -16.49 -6.43 -3.15
C GLN A 148 -17.76 -5.57 -3.17
N GLY A 149 -18.83 -6.12 -3.75
CA GLY A 149 -20.12 -5.44 -3.88
C GLY A 149 -20.18 -4.36 -4.97
N LEU A 150 -19.10 -4.13 -5.71
CA LEU A 150 -19.11 -3.25 -6.88
C LEU A 150 -19.60 -3.99 -8.13
N SER A 151 -20.39 -3.30 -8.95
CA SER A 151 -20.71 -3.78 -10.30
C SER A 151 -19.48 -3.70 -11.22
N SER A 152 -19.46 -4.49 -12.29
CA SER A 152 -18.39 -4.46 -13.29
C SER A 152 -18.11 -3.05 -13.83
N LYS A 153 -19.15 -2.24 -14.09
CA LYS A 153 -19.00 -0.83 -14.49
C LYS A 153 -18.33 0.04 -13.42
N GLN A 154 -18.64 -0.16 -12.14
CA GLN A 154 -17.98 0.56 -11.03
C GLN A 154 -16.52 0.13 -10.88
N ILE A 155 -16.22 -1.16 -11.06
CA ILE A 155 -14.83 -1.66 -11.07
C ILE A 155 -14.05 -1.05 -12.24
N LYS A 156 -14.64 -1.03 -13.45
CA LYS A 156 -14.05 -0.37 -14.61
C LYS A 156 -13.72 1.09 -14.32
N ASP A 157 -14.67 1.83 -13.73
CA ASP A 157 -14.48 3.25 -13.43
C ASP A 157 -13.41 3.48 -12.35
N LYS A 158 -13.50 2.76 -11.21
CA LYS A 158 -12.60 2.88 -10.06
C LYS A 158 -11.14 2.55 -10.40
N PHE A 159 -10.91 1.62 -11.32
CA PHE A 159 -9.57 1.20 -11.73
C PHE A 159 -9.17 1.69 -13.12
N ALA A 160 -9.98 2.57 -13.73
CA ALA A 160 -9.81 3.05 -15.09
C ALA A 160 -9.45 1.93 -16.08
N LEU A 161 -10.24 0.87 -16.11
CA LEU A 161 -10.00 -0.28 -16.98
C LEU A 161 -10.44 0.03 -18.43
N PRO A 162 -9.70 -0.46 -19.45
CA PRO A 162 -10.08 -0.25 -20.85
C PRO A 162 -11.41 -0.91 -21.22
N TYR A 163 -11.75 -2.02 -20.56
CA TYR A 163 -12.95 -2.80 -20.82
C TYR A 163 -13.67 -3.08 -19.50
N GLU A 164 -14.98 -3.28 -19.59
CA GLU A 164 -15.78 -3.74 -18.45
C GLU A 164 -15.39 -5.19 -18.13
N PRO A 165 -14.96 -5.49 -16.90
CA PRO A 165 -14.54 -6.83 -16.54
C PRO A 165 -15.75 -7.76 -16.42
N THR A 166 -15.58 -8.98 -16.90
CA THR A 166 -16.62 -10.03 -16.88
C THR A 166 -16.30 -11.15 -15.90
N HIS A 167 -15.04 -11.28 -15.55
CA HIS A 167 -14.52 -12.40 -14.77
C HIS A 167 -13.46 -11.92 -13.77
N ILE A 168 -13.26 -12.74 -12.75
CA ILE A 168 -12.28 -12.56 -11.69
C ILE A 168 -11.54 -13.88 -11.47
N CYS A 169 -10.26 -13.77 -11.10
CA CYS A 169 -9.46 -14.88 -10.59
C CYS A 169 -8.69 -14.45 -9.35
N ASP A 170 -8.32 -15.44 -8.55
CA ASP A 170 -7.47 -15.26 -7.38
C ASP A 170 -6.01 -15.37 -7.84
N VAL A 171 -5.14 -14.58 -7.21
CA VAL A 171 -3.69 -14.53 -7.49
C VAL A 171 -2.96 -14.67 -6.16
N GLU A 172 -2.37 -15.85 -5.93
CA GLU A 172 -1.62 -16.12 -4.70
C GLU A 172 -0.15 -15.75 -4.90
N LEU A 173 0.35 -14.79 -4.13
CA LEU A 173 1.75 -14.38 -4.18
C LEU A 173 2.47 -14.88 -2.92
N PRO A 174 3.61 -15.58 -3.03
CA PRO A 174 4.34 -16.08 -1.88
C PRO A 174 5.03 -14.94 -1.12
N ALA A 175 5.32 -15.16 0.16
CA ALA A 175 6.22 -14.31 0.93
C ALA A 175 7.58 -14.13 0.21
N GLY A 176 8.17 -12.94 0.35
CA GLY A 176 9.36 -12.50 -0.38
C GLY A 176 9.06 -11.93 -1.78
N THR A 177 7.79 -11.90 -2.20
CA THR A 177 7.43 -11.27 -3.48
C THR A 177 7.46 -9.76 -3.36
N GLU A 178 8.19 -9.10 -4.25
CA GLU A 178 8.14 -7.64 -4.39
C GLU A 178 6.94 -7.25 -5.25
N VAL A 179 6.12 -6.31 -4.76
CA VAL A 179 5.03 -5.69 -5.52
C VAL A 179 5.08 -4.18 -5.36
N ARG A 180 4.53 -3.50 -6.34
CA ARG A 180 4.35 -2.05 -6.33
C ARG A 180 2.89 -1.72 -6.19
N PHE A 181 2.55 -0.69 -5.41
CA PHE A 181 1.17 -0.20 -5.34
C PHE A 181 1.06 1.31 -5.33
N GLY A 182 -0.13 1.78 -5.70
CA GLY A 182 -0.48 3.20 -5.72
C GLY A 182 -1.91 3.41 -6.19
N ILE A 183 -2.30 4.68 -6.31
CA ILE A 183 -3.65 5.07 -6.73
C ILE A 183 -3.76 5.02 -8.25
N ALA A 184 -4.79 4.35 -8.77
CA ALA A 184 -5.09 4.32 -10.20
C ALA A 184 -5.37 5.73 -10.73
N ASN A 185 -4.75 6.08 -11.85
CA ASN A 185 -4.99 7.35 -12.51
C ASN A 185 -6.35 7.39 -13.20
N GLU A 186 -6.87 8.60 -13.39
CA GLU A 186 -7.96 8.83 -14.34
C GLU A 186 -7.48 8.62 -15.78
N VAL A 187 -8.26 7.90 -16.57
CA VAL A 187 -8.03 7.76 -18.01
C VAL A 187 -9.34 8.02 -18.74
N SER A 188 -9.32 9.02 -19.64
CA SER A 188 -10.48 9.39 -20.46
C SER A 188 -11.08 8.16 -21.14
N GLU A 189 -12.42 8.04 -21.09
CA GLU A 189 -13.21 6.90 -21.60
C GLU A 189 -13.08 5.58 -20.82
N TRP A 190 -12.05 5.43 -19.99
CA TRP A 190 -11.81 4.21 -19.20
C TRP A 190 -12.44 4.35 -17.82
N GLY A 191 -12.14 5.42 -17.10
CA GLY A 191 -12.71 5.67 -15.78
C GLY A 191 -12.01 6.78 -15.01
N LEU A 192 -12.64 7.21 -13.92
CA LEU A 192 -12.11 8.24 -13.02
C LEU A 192 -10.89 7.77 -12.20
N GLY A 193 -10.63 6.46 -12.15
CA GLY A 193 -9.56 5.91 -11.33
C GLY A 193 -9.84 6.08 -9.84
N GLY A 194 -8.78 6.20 -9.04
CA GLY A 194 -8.88 6.37 -7.58
C GLY A 194 -8.84 5.07 -6.77
N GLY A 195 -8.94 3.91 -7.40
CA GLY A 195 -8.75 2.60 -6.75
C GLY A 195 -7.29 2.35 -6.36
N LEU A 196 -7.08 1.64 -5.26
CA LEU A 196 -5.74 1.21 -4.87
C LEU A 196 -5.37 -0.07 -5.64
N GLN A 197 -4.37 0.04 -6.51
CA GLN A 197 -3.94 -1.04 -7.41
C GLN A 197 -2.49 -1.44 -7.17
N PHE A 198 -2.18 -2.68 -7.55
CA PHE A 198 -0.86 -3.26 -7.44
C PHE A 198 -0.39 -3.76 -8.80
N ASP A 199 0.90 -3.58 -9.10
CA ASP A 199 1.56 -4.22 -10.24
C ASP A 199 2.69 -5.15 -9.85
N LEU A 200 2.85 -6.20 -10.65
CA LEU A 200 3.80 -7.29 -10.44
C LEU A 200 5.18 -7.00 -11.04
N MET A 201 5.41 -5.78 -11.56
CA MET A 201 6.70 -5.31 -12.07
C MET A 201 7.35 -6.22 -13.13
N GLY A 202 6.54 -6.89 -13.97
CA GLY A 202 7.03 -7.79 -15.02
C GLY A 202 7.32 -9.22 -14.54
N GLN A 203 7.13 -9.51 -13.25
CA GLN A 203 7.26 -10.86 -12.73
C GLN A 203 6.15 -11.76 -13.27
N TYR A 204 6.47 -13.05 -13.44
CA TYR A 204 5.55 -14.04 -13.95
C TYR A 204 5.25 -15.09 -12.87
N PHE A 205 3.96 -15.27 -12.58
CA PHE A 205 3.48 -16.24 -11.60
C PHE A 205 2.55 -17.25 -12.26
N ASN A 206 2.60 -18.50 -11.82
CA ASN A 206 1.68 -19.56 -12.26
C ASN A 206 0.46 -19.72 -11.32
N SER A 207 0.34 -18.89 -10.29
CA SER A 207 -0.63 -18.97 -9.20
C SER A 207 -1.96 -18.24 -9.47
N PHE A 208 -2.40 -18.21 -10.74
CA PHE A 208 -3.71 -17.69 -11.11
C PHE A 208 -4.73 -18.84 -11.05
N GLY A 209 -5.76 -18.70 -10.24
CA GLY A 209 -6.74 -19.75 -9.97
C GLY A 209 -8.15 -19.24 -9.68
N ASN A 210 -9.06 -20.15 -9.35
CA ASN A 210 -10.45 -19.84 -8.99
C ASN A 210 -11.16 -18.91 -9.99
N PHE A 211 -10.99 -19.18 -11.29
CA PHE A 211 -11.60 -18.39 -12.37
C PHE A 211 -13.13 -18.50 -12.30
N ARG A 212 -13.80 -17.35 -12.24
CA ARG A 212 -15.25 -17.27 -12.10
C ARG A 212 -15.80 -15.97 -12.71
N PRO A 213 -17.08 -15.95 -13.14
CA PRO A 213 -17.76 -14.70 -13.44
C PRO A 213 -17.73 -13.74 -12.25
N LEU A 214 -17.71 -12.44 -12.55
CA LEU A 214 -17.78 -11.36 -11.56
C LEU A 214 -19.14 -11.29 -10.86
#